data_AF-A0A414DIN8-F1
#
_entry.id   AF-A0A414DIN8-F1
#
_cell.length_a   1.000
_cell.length_b   1.000
_cell.length_c   1.000
_cell.angle_alpha   90.00
_cell.angle_beta   90.00
_cell.angle_gamma   90.00
#
_symmetry.space_group_name_H-M   'P 1'
#
loop_
_entity.id
_entity.type
_entity.pdbx_description
1 polymer ?
#
loop_
_entity_poly.entity_id
_entity_poly.type
_entity_poly.pdbx_seq_one_letter_code
_entity_poly.pdbx_strand_id
1 'polypeptide(L)'
;MRLYPAIDVKDGQCVRLKKGLFNEVTVYSERPYEIAKGFEEAGAQFIHTVDLDGALKGHGVNAETIKKICSSVNVPVQMGGGIRTLENIQEVLDLGVYRVIIGTKAVENPDFIKAAIDRFGAEHIVVGVDAKDGLVAIEGWEKVSDKTALSLALAMKDIGVQTIVYTDISKDGMLAGPNVEQTKILSDKTGIDIIASGGMSCMDDLTHINDAGIHGAIIGKAIYEKRIDLKEAVNLFESGASYSKASAMPKADISFKDLKLDANGLIPVVVQDYVNGEVLMLAYMNEEAYNKTLETGIMTYYSRSRQELWVKGLTSGHFQYVGSLDIDCDNDTILAKVRQVGAACHTGNRTCFYRNIKTWNR
;
A
#
# COMPACT_ATOMS: atom_id res chain seq x y z
N MET A 1 -1.55 -2.50 -1.66
CA MET A 1 -0.27 -1.80 -1.35
C MET A 1 -0.47 -0.81 -0.22
N ARG A 2 0.56 -0.32 0.46
CA ARG A 2 0.41 0.75 1.47
C ARG A 2 0.36 2.13 0.82
N LEU A 3 -0.51 3.02 1.28
CA LEU A 3 -0.57 4.43 0.87
C LEU A 3 0.05 5.31 1.95
N TYR A 4 0.74 6.35 1.52
CA TYR A 4 1.44 7.27 2.40
C TYR A 4 1.04 8.70 2.01
N PRO A 5 -0.14 9.20 2.44
CA PRO A 5 -0.49 10.59 2.25
C PRO A 5 0.56 11.49 2.93
N ALA A 6 1.00 12.51 2.19
CA ALA A 6 2.21 13.27 2.51
C ALA A 6 1.92 14.67 3.05
N ILE A 7 2.67 15.09 4.06
CA ILE A 7 2.66 16.46 4.62
C ILE A 7 4.09 17.01 4.56
N ASP A 8 4.31 18.01 3.70
CA ASP A 8 5.57 18.76 3.73
C ASP A 8 5.44 19.91 4.74
N VAL A 9 6.37 20.00 5.68
CA VAL A 9 6.36 21.01 6.75
C VAL A 9 7.44 22.05 6.49
N LYS A 10 7.03 23.32 6.47
CA LYS A 10 7.92 24.48 6.40
C LYS A 10 7.38 25.63 7.26
N ASP A 11 8.23 26.27 8.06
CA ASP A 11 7.87 27.34 8.99
C ASP A 11 6.66 26.97 9.89
N GLY A 12 6.59 25.69 10.30
CA GLY A 12 5.47 25.12 11.07
C GLY A 12 4.16 24.90 10.30
N GLN A 13 4.14 25.18 9.00
CA GLN A 13 2.94 25.08 8.14
C GLN A 13 3.02 23.88 7.18
N CYS A 14 1.86 23.42 6.73
CA CYS A 14 1.71 22.40 5.69
C CYS A 14 1.78 23.09 4.34
N VAL A 15 2.82 22.77 3.57
CA VAL A 15 3.11 23.45 2.32
C VAL A 15 3.30 22.48 1.17
N ARG A 16 3.52 23.02 -0.03
CA ARG A 16 4.13 22.29 -1.15
C ARG A 16 5.05 23.20 -1.92
N LEU A 17 6.21 22.67 -2.29
CA LEU A 17 7.15 23.32 -3.19
C LEU A 17 6.81 22.98 -4.64
N LYS A 18 6.82 23.97 -5.54
CA LYS A 18 6.71 23.69 -6.97
C LYS A 18 8.07 23.20 -7.49
N LYS A 19 8.14 21.92 -7.91
CA LYS A 19 9.38 21.26 -8.37
C LYS A 19 10.54 21.30 -7.37
N GLY A 20 10.25 21.24 -6.06
CA GLY A 20 11.29 21.32 -5.03
C GLY A 20 11.92 22.72 -4.85
N LEU A 21 11.42 23.75 -5.54
CA LEU A 21 11.94 25.10 -5.41
C LEU A 21 11.39 25.78 -4.14
N PHE A 22 12.28 26.06 -3.19
CA PHE A 22 11.97 26.64 -1.87
C PHE A 22 11.40 28.06 -1.92
N ASN A 23 11.50 28.76 -3.05
CA ASN A 23 10.96 30.10 -3.27
C ASN A 23 9.56 30.10 -3.90
N GLU A 24 9.05 28.95 -4.37
CA GLU A 24 7.70 28.80 -4.91
C GLU A 24 6.85 27.91 -4.01
N VAL A 25 6.40 28.49 -2.90
CA VAL A 25 5.67 27.80 -1.83
C VAL A 25 4.16 28.05 -1.95
N THR A 26 3.37 26.98 -1.90
CA THR A 26 1.92 27.06 -1.66
C THR A 26 1.63 26.57 -0.24
N VAL A 27 0.95 27.38 0.56
CA VAL A 27 0.49 26.99 1.91
C VAL A 27 -0.88 26.34 1.79
N TYR A 28 -1.00 25.08 2.22
CA TYR A 28 -2.27 24.36 2.24
C TYR A 28 -2.97 24.45 3.60
N SER A 29 -2.21 24.55 4.70
CA SER A 29 -2.77 24.72 6.04
C SER A 29 -1.70 25.23 7.01
N GLU A 30 -2.09 26.11 7.93
CA GLU A 30 -1.24 26.53 9.06
C GLU A 30 -1.26 25.51 10.22
N ARG A 31 -2.05 24.44 10.08
CA ARG A 31 -2.30 23.45 11.14
C ARG A 31 -2.06 22.04 10.59
N PRO A 32 -0.79 21.63 10.41
CA PRO A 32 -0.45 20.32 9.82
C PRO A 32 -1.05 19.11 10.56
N TYR A 33 -1.21 19.20 11.88
CA TYR A 33 -1.84 18.15 12.69
C TYR A 33 -3.32 17.93 12.35
N GLU A 34 -4.04 18.94 11.82
CA GLU A 34 -5.42 18.74 11.36
C GLU A 34 -5.45 18.00 10.00
N ILE A 35 -4.44 18.24 9.16
CA ILE A 35 -4.26 17.47 7.92
C ILE A 35 -3.96 16.00 8.25
N ALA A 36 -3.07 15.74 9.20
CA ALA A 36 -2.76 14.39 9.65
C ALA A 36 -3.99 13.64 10.19
N LYS A 37 -4.81 14.31 11.02
CA LYS A 37 -6.11 13.76 11.46
C LYS A 37 -7.03 13.46 10.29
N GLY A 38 -7.13 14.36 9.32
CA GLY A 38 -7.93 14.13 8.12
C GLY A 38 -7.45 12.91 7.32
N PHE A 39 -6.14 12.64 7.27
CA PHE A 39 -5.61 11.44 6.65
C PHE A 39 -5.99 10.16 7.42
N GLU A 40 -5.87 10.16 8.75
CA GLU A 40 -6.31 9.04 9.59
C GLU A 40 -7.83 8.81 9.51
N GLU A 41 -8.63 9.88 9.51
CA GLU A 41 -10.09 9.82 9.35
C GLU A 41 -10.51 9.29 7.96
N ALA A 42 -9.69 9.52 6.94
CA ALA A 42 -9.84 8.91 5.61
C ALA A 42 -9.43 7.43 5.58
N GLY A 43 -8.82 6.92 6.66
CA GLY A 43 -8.47 5.52 6.86
C GLY A 43 -7.01 5.17 6.56
N ALA A 44 -6.16 6.17 6.24
CA ALA A 44 -4.75 5.91 5.94
C ALA A 44 -4.05 5.31 7.16
N GLN A 45 -3.34 4.20 6.98
CA GLN A 45 -2.66 3.48 8.07
C GLN A 45 -1.20 3.90 8.26
N PHE A 46 -0.73 4.88 7.49
CA PHE A 46 0.61 5.45 7.62
C PHE A 46 0.59 6.88 7.09
N ILE A 47 1.37 7.78 7.69
CA ILE A 47 1.52 9.17 7.21
C ILE A 47 2.99 9.42 6.87
N HIS A 48 3.24 10.09 5.74
CA HIS A 48 4.58 10.54 5.37
C HIS A 48 4.73 12.03 5.64
N THR A 49 5.81 12.41 6.29
CA THR A 49 6.13 13.81 6.57
C THR A 49 7.55 14.16 6.12
N VAL A 50 7.76 15.42 5.75
CA VAL A 50 9.09 15.95 5.42
C VAL A 50 9.28 17.28 6.14
N ASP A 51 10.31 17.41 6.97
CA ASP A 51 10.77 18.71 7.48
C ASP A 51 11.65 19.37 6.42
N LEU A 52 11.05 20.28 5.62
CA LEU A 52 11.73 20.96 4.54
C LEU A 52 12.81 21.92 5.06
N ASP A 53 12.55 22.60 6.19
CA ASP A 53 13.55 23.47 6.80
C ASP A 53 14.72 22.65 7.35
N GLY A 54 14.43 21.47 7.90
CA GLY A 54 15.43 20.54 8.37
C GLY A 54 16.26 19.94 7.22
N ALA A 55 15.63 19.61 6.10
CA ALA A 55 16.33 19.17 4.88
C ALA A 55 17.37 20.22 4.43
N LEU A 56 17.00 21.50 4.47
CA LEU A 56 17.87 22.62 4.09
C LEU A 56 18.98 22.89 5.12
N LYS A 57 18.64 22.97 6.42
CA LYS A 57 19.60 23.35 7.48
C LYS A 57 20.45 22.19 8.00
N GLY A 58 19.99 20.95 7.81
CA GLY A 58 20.71 19.75 8.22
C GLY A 58 20.49 19.30 9.66
N HIS A 59 19.48 19.83 10.34
CA HIS A 59 19.04 19.41 11.66
C HIS A 59 17.53 19.70 11.79
N GLY A 60 16.82 19.04 12.70
CA GLY A 60 15.39 19.30 12.90
C GLY A 60 15.11 20.76 13.27
N VAL A 61 14.15 21.38 12.58
CA VAL A 61 13.72 22.77 12.83
C VAL A 61 12.29 22.81 13.33
N ASN A 62 11.44 21.91 12.82
CA ASN A 62 10.00 21.91 13.07
C ASN A 62 9.59 20.92 14.19
N ALA A 63 10.44 20.71 15.20
CA ALA A 63 10.25 19.67 16.22
C ALA A 63 8.90 19.75 16.95
N GLU A 64 8.45 20.95 17.34
CA GLU A 64 7.15 21.13 17.99
C GLU A 64 5.98 20.74 17.08
N THR A 65 6.04 21.13 15.81
CA THR A 65 5.03 20.80 14.79
C THR A 65 4.97 19.30 14.54
N ILE A 66 6.12 18.64 14.38
CA ILE A 66 6.20 17.19 14.17
C ILE A 66 5.66 16.43 15.39
N LYS A 67 6.05 16.82 16.61
CA LYS A 67 5.53 16.23 17.85
C LYS A 67 4.00 16.35 17.91
N LYS A 68 3.48 17.52 17.54
CA LYS A 68 2.03 17.77 17.51
C LYS A 68 1.33 16.88 16.50
N ILE A 69 1.88 16.69 15.29
CA ILE A 69 1.36 15.74 14.30
C ILE A 69 1.30 14.32 14.89
N CYS A 70 2.42 13.82 15.42
CA CYS A 70 2.50 12.44 15.93
C CYS A 70 1.54 12.21 17.10
N SER A 71 1.39 13.17 18.02
CA SER A 71 0.45 13.07 19.14
C SER A 71 -1.03 13.20 18.75
N SER A 72 -1.31 13.59 17.51
CA SER A 72 -2.67 13.89 17.05
C SER A 72 -3.36 12.72 16.35
N VAL A 73 -2.60 11.66 16.03
CA VAL A 73 -3.03 10.45 15.31
C VAL A 73 -2.51 9.20 16.03
N ASN A 74 -3.11 8.05 15.76
CA ASN A 74 -2.67 6.75 16.28
C ASN A 74 -1.90 5.92 15.23
N VAL A 75 -2.01 6.29 13.95
CA VAL A 75 -1.28 5.64 12.85
C VAL A 75 0.20 6.08 12.82
N PRO A 76 1.12 5.19 12.43
CA PRO A 76 2.54 5.50 12.38
C PRO A 76 2.86 6.63 11.39
N VAL A 77 3.83 7.46 11.77
CA VAL A 77 4.36 8.56 10.96
C VAL A 77 5.79 8.23 10.57
N GLN A 78 6.13 8.38 9.28
CA GLN A 78 7.52 8.36 8.80
C GLN A 78 7.96 9.78 8.46
N MET A 79 9.20 10.14 8.79
CA MET A 79 9.70 11.50 8.60
C MET A 79 11.03 11.53 7.85
N GLY A 80 11.12 12.36 6.82
CA GLY A 80 12.39 12.78 6.20
C GLY A 80 12.76 14.23 6.52
N GLY A 81 14.01 14.60 6.23
CA GLY A 81 14.51 15.98 6.35
C GLY A 81 15.41 16.21 7.58
N GLY A 82 16.68 16.55 7.33
CA GLY A 82 17.61 16.98 8.38
C GLY A 82 18.25 15.87 9.22
N ILE A 83 18.11 14.59 8.84
CA ILE A 83 18.71 13.47 9.58
C ILE A 83 20.17 13.26 9.14
N ARG A 84 21.14 13.71 9.96
CA ARG A 84 22.58 13.63 9.63
C ARG A 84 23.43 12.88 10.64
N THR A 85 22.95 12.72 11.87
CA THR A 85 23.64 12.02 12.97
C THR A 85 22.73 10.99 13.64
N LEU A 86 23.29 10.09 14.44
CA LEU A 86 22.50 9.10 15.21
C LEU A 86 21.69 9.79 16.30
N GLU A 87 22.18 10.92 16.82
CA GLU A 87 21.48 11.77 17.78
C GLU A 87 20.22 12.36 17.15
N ASN A 88 20.27 12.82 15.89
CA ASN A 88 19.06 13.31 15.21
C ASN A 88 18.01 12.20 15.03
N ILE A 89 18.44 10.96 14.80
CA ILE A 89 17.51 9.82 14.71
C ILE A 89 16.80 9.63 16.06
N GLN A 90 17.56 9.58 17.15
CA GLN A 90 16.99 9.46 18.50
C GLN A 90 16.02 10.61 18.80
N GLU A 91 16.45 11.85 18.57
CA GLU A 91 15.61 13.04 18.78
C GLU A 91 14.28 12.94 18.05
N VAL A 92 14.29 12.52 16.78
CA VAL A 92 13.07 12.42 15.96
C VAL A 92 12.17 11.27 16.41
N LEU A 93 12.74 10.11 16.75
CA LEU A 93 11.96 9.00 17.32
C LEU A 93 11.32 9.38 18.67
N ASP A 94 12.01 10.16 19.50
CA ASP A 94 11.50 10.66 20.79
C ASP A 94 10.33 11.65 20.62
N LEU A 95 10.14 12.25 19.44
CA LEU A 95 8.96 13.06 19.12
C LEU A 95 7.70 12.21 18.85
N GLY A 96 7.85 10.89 18.72
CA GLY A 96 6.79 9.95 18.36
C GLY A 96 6.77 9.54 16.89
N VAL A 97 7.80 9.89 16.10
CA VAL A 97 7.95 9.39 14.73
C VAL A 97 8.27 7.90 14.78
N TYR A 98 7.59 7.10 13.97
CA TYR A 98 7.82 5.65 13.93
C TYR A 98 9.10 5.29 13.21
N ARG A 99 9.39 5.92 12.05
CA ARG A 99 10.65 5.65 11.31
C ARG A 99 11.18 6.88 10.59
N VAL A 100 12.50 6.95 10.44
CA VAL A 100 13.16 8.07 9.78
C VAL A 100 13.59 7.71 8.36
N ILE A 101 13.56 8.70 7.46
CA ILE A 101 13.98 8.57 6.07
C ILE A 101 15.30 9.31 5.89
N ILE A 102 16.33 8.57 5.49
CA ILE A 102 17.70 9.04 5.34
C ILE A 102 18.06 9.07 3.86
N GLY A 103 18.17 10.27 3.29
CA GLY A 103 18.54 10.49 1.88
C GLY A 103 20.05 10.62 1.69
N THR A 104 20.55 11.86 1.53
CA THR A 104 21.97 12.20 1.27
C THR A 104 22.98 11.37 2.06
N LYS A 105 22.78 11.20 3.37
CA LYS A 105 23.73 10.48 4.24
C LYS A 105 23.86 9.00 3.88
N ALA A 106 22.79 8.37 3.39
CA ALA A 106 22.80 6.97 2.95
C ALA A 106 23.70 6.77 1.71
N VAL A 107 23.80 7.79 0.85
CA VAL A 107 24.63 7.76 -0.36
C VAL A 107 26.11 7.97 -0.01
N GLU A 108 26.37 8.94 0.86
CA GLU A 108 27.73 9.39 1.23
C GLU A 108 28.42 8.45 2.22
N ASN A 109 27.68 7.88 3.17
CA ASN A 109 28.25 7.06 4.25
C ASN A 109 27.36 5.84 4.55
N PRO A 110 27.56 4.72 3.85
CA PRO A 110 26.81 3.49 4.11
C PRO A 110 27.01 2.91 5.53
N ASP A 111 28.18 3.11 6.15
CA ASP A 111 28.45 2.65 7.52
C ASP A 111 27.56 3.35 8.54
N PHE A 112 27.15 4.58 8.26
CA PHE A 112 26.17 5.30 9.09
C PHE A 112 24.81 4.59 9.11
N ILE A 113 24.36 4.06 7.96
CA ILE A 113 23.09 3.32 7.88
C ILE A 113 23.17 2.02 8.67
N LYS A 114 24.30 1.30 8.56
CA LYS A 114 24.55 0.10 9.36
C LYS A 114 24.48 0.40 10.86
N ALA A 115 25.20 1.43 11.31
CA ALA A 115 25.19 1.84 12.71
C ALA A 115 23.79 2.28 13.19
N ALA A 116 23.00 2.92 12.33
CA ALA A 116 21.62 3.28 12.63
C ALA A 116 20.73 2.04 12.78
N ILE A 117 20.83 1.07 11.88
CA ILE A 117 20.08 -0.20 11.97
C ILE A 117 20.48 -0.97 13.24
N ASP A 118 21.78 -1.10 13.51
CA ASP A 118 22.28 -1.82 14.68
C ASP A 118 21.77 -1.20 16.00
N ARG A 119 21.59 0.12 16.04
CA ARG A 119 21.14 0.86 17.23
C ARG A 119 19.62 0.93 17.38
N PHE A 120 18.90 1.14 16.29
CA PHE A 120 17.47 1.50 16.32
C PHE A 120 16.54 0.43 15.75
N GLY A 121 17.06 -0.57 15.02
CA GLY A 121 16.24 -1.57 14.31
C GLY A 121 15.98 -1.18 12.85
N ALA A 122 15.92 -2.18 11.97
CA ALA A 122 15.76 -1.96 10.53
C ALA A 122 14.38 -1.41 10.15
N GLU A 123 13.36 -1.70 10.94
CA GLU A 123 11.98 -1.20 10.79
C GLU A 123 11.88 0.32 11.01
N HIS A 124 12.82 0.88 11.78
CA HIS A 124 12.89 2.30 12.12
C HIS A 124 13.72 3.13 11.12
N ILE A 125 14.44 2.48 10.18
CA ILE A 125 15.35 3.12 9.23
C ILE A 125 14.91 2.88 7.79
N VAL A 126 14.56 3.95 7.09
CA VAL A 126 14.19 3.95 5.67
C VAL A 126 15.25 4.73 4.88
N VAL A 127 15.65 4.23 3.71
CA VAL A 127 16.54 4.98 2.82
C VAL A 127 15.75 5.71 1.75
N GLY A 128 15.99 7.01 1.60
CA GLY A 128 15.46 7.82 0.50
C GLY A 128 16.41 7.77 -0.69
N VAL A 129 15.90 7.35 -1.84
CA VAL A 129 16.62 7.32 -3.12
C VAL A 129 15.92 8.24 -4.09
N ASP A 130 16.39 9.48 -4.15
CA ASP A 130 15.92 10.44 -5.13
C ASP A 130 16.79 10.32 -6.38
N ALA A 131 16.17 10.11 -7.55
CA ALA A 131 16.90 9.90 -8.79
C ALA A 131 16.39 10.77 -9.92
N LYS A 132 17.32 11.16 -10.79
CA LYS A 132 17.06 11.82 -12.07
C LYS A 132 17.76 11.05 -13.16
N ASP A 133 17.00 10.63 -14.18
CA ASP A 133 17.52 9.81 -15.29
C ASP A 133 18.25 8.54 -14.82
N GLY A 134 17.78 7.94 -13.71
CA GLY A 134 18.33 6.73 -13.10
C GLY A 134 19.56 6.93 -12.20
N LEU A 135 20.11 8.15 -12.13
CA LEU A 135 21.24 8.52 -11.26
C LEU A 135 20.76 9.17 -9.96
N VAL A 136 21.39 8.81 -8.85
CA VAL A 136 21.00 9.30 -7.51
C VAL A 136 21.40 10.76 -7.34
N ALA A 137 20.45 11.60 -6.93
CA ALA A 137 20.70 12.97 -6.54
C ALA A 137 20.88 13.10 -5.02
N ILE A 138 21.71 14.05 -4.60
CA ILE A 138 22.03 14.37 -3.21
C ILE A 138 21.90 15.88 -2.97
N GLU A 139 22.06 16.31 -1.71
CA GLU A 139 21.99 17.73 -1.31
C GLU A 139 20.68 18.41 -1.74
N GLY A 140 19.52 17.79 -1.47
CA GLY A 140 18.23 18.41 -1.82
C GLY A 140 18.00 18.54 -3.33
N TRP A 141 18.55 17.61 -4.11
CA TRP A 141 18.45 17.52 -5.58
C TRP A 141 19.38 18.46 -6.36
N GLU A 142 20.31 19.15 -5.69
CA GLU A 142 21.25 20.06 -6.35
C GLU A 142 22.40 19.34 -7.07
N LYS A 143 22.82 18.16 -6.58
CA LYS A 143 23.94 17.39 -7.15
C LYS A 143 23.52 16.00 -7.58
N VAL A 144 24.01 15.52 -8.71
CA VAL A 144 23.84 14.14 -9.20
C VAL A 144 25.13 13.37 -8.93
N SER A 145 25.03 12.21 -8.29
CA SER A 145 26.15 11.30 -8.05
C SER A 145 26.42 10.40 -9.26
N ASP A 146 27.52 9.65 -9.22
CA ASP A 146 27.87 8.62 -10.20
C ASP A 146 27.14 7.27 -9.96
N LYS A 147 26.37 7.16 -8.87
CA LYS A 147 25.66 5.93 -8.51
C LYS A 147 24.29 5.87 -9.15
N THR A 148 23.94 4.71 -9.69
CA THR A 148 22.57 4.44 -10.15
C THR A 148 21.68 4.08 -8.97
N ALA A 149 20.37 4.38 -9.07
CA ALA A 149 19.39 4.02 -8.05
C ALA A 149 19.41 2.52 -7.72
N LEU A 150 19.58 1.66 -8.72
CA LEU A 150 19.65 0.21 -8.53
C LEU A 150 20.92 -0.22 -7.79
N SER A 151 22.08 0.35 -8.14
CA SER A 151 23.33 0.02 -7.45
C SER A 151 23.29 0.40 -5.97
N LEU A 152 22.70 1.56 -5.66
CA LEU A 152 22.51 2.00 -4.29
C LEU A 152 21.53 1.10 -3.53
N ALA A 153 20.39 0.77 -4.14
CA ALA A 153 19.38 -0.09 -3.51
C ALA A 153 19.91 -1.50 -3.19
N LEU A 154 20.74 -2.07 -4.07
CA LEU A 154 21.42 -3.34 -3.82
C LEU A 154 22.42 -3.23 -2.66
N ALA A 155 23.23 -2.16 -2.61
CA ALA A 155 24.14 -1.94 -1.50
C ALA A 155 23.39 -1.77 -0.15
N MET A 156 22.25 -1.09 -0.16
CA MET A 156 21.41 -0.92 1.04
C MET A 156 20.79 -2.25 1.49
N LYS A 157 20.40 -3.12 0.54
CA LYS A 157 19.95 -4.49 0.84
C LYS A 157 21.02 -5.25 1.63
N ASP A 158 22.27 -5.22 1.17
CA ASP A 158 23.37 -5.96 1.79
C ASP A 158 23.69 -5.46 3.20
N ILE A 159 23.35 -4.19 3.50
CA ILE A 159 23.47 -3.58 4.84
C ILE A 159 22.31 -3.97 5.76
N GLY A 160 21.19 -4.46 5.21
CA GLY A 160 20.01 -4.88 5.97
C GLY A 160 18.84 -3.90 5.93
N VAL A 161 18.84 -2.92 5.02
CA VAL A 161 17.69 -2.01 4.83
C VAL A 161 16.49 -2.81 4.31
N GLN A 162 15.34 -2.64 4.95
CA GLN A 162 14.10 -3.32 4.58
C GLN A 162 13.17 -2.49 3.70
N THR A 163 13.25 -1.16 3.78
CA THR A 163 12.37 -0.25 3.03
C THR A 163 13.16 0.87 2.36
N ILE A 164 12.82 1.16 1.10
CA ILE A 164 13.34 2.31 0.35
C ILE A 164 12.17 3.17 -0.14
N VAL A 165 12.28 4.48 0.02
CA VAL A 165 11.44 5.44 -0.72
C VAL A 165 12.20 5.82 -1.99
N TYR A 166 11.64 5.50 -3.15
CA TYR A 166 12.22 5.87 -4.44
C TYR A 166 11.44 7.04 -5.05
N THR A 167 12.12 8.16 -5.28
CA THR A 167 11.53 9.34 -5.91
C THR A 167 12.13 9.58 -7.28
N ASP A 168 11.30 9.59 -8.32
CA ASP A 168 11.72 10.14 -9.62
C ASP A 168 11.54 11.66 -9.62
N ILE A 169 12.66 12.37 -9.47
CA ILE A 169 12.71 13.83 -9.34
C ILE A 169 12.15 14.51 -10.60
N SER A 170 12.30 13.89 -11.78
CA SER A 170 11.80 14.45 -13.03
C SER A 170 10.27 14.55 -13.06
N LYS A 171 9.59 13.77 -12.22
CA LYS A 171 8.13 13.70 -12.14
C LYS A 171 7.55 14.37 -10.90
N ASP A 172 8.35 14.64 -9.86
CA ASP A 172 7.81 15.14 -8.60
C ASP A 172 7.08 16.49 -8.72
N GLY A 173 5.87 16.56 -8.14
CA GLY A 173 4.99 17.73 -8.22
C GLY A 173 4.40 18.05 -9.60
N MET A 174 4.71 17.25 -10.63
CA MET A 174 4.28 17.48 -12.01
C MET A 174 2.92 16.91 -12.36
N LEU A 175 2.40 15.97 -11.54
CA LEU A 175 1.13 15.27 -11.81
C LEU A 175 1.13 14.58 -13.19
N ALA A 176 2.23 13.89 -13.51
CA ALA A 176 2.48 13.24 -14.80
C ALA A 176 2.56 11.70 -14.70
N GLY A 177 2.10 11.15 -13.58
CA GLY A 177 2.22 9.74 -13.22
C GLY A 177 3.60 9.38 -12.64
N PRO A 178 3.69 8.40 -11.74
CA PRO A 178 4.95 7.94 -11.16
C PRO A 178 5.80 7.13 -12.15
N ASN A 179 7.03 6.81 -11.78
CA ASN A 179 7.89 5.92 -12.57
C ASN A 179 7.69 4.45 -12.15
N VAL A 180 6.56 3.87 -12.55
CA VAL A 180 6.16 2.50 -12.17
C VAL A 180 7.19 1.46 -12.65
N GLU A 181 7.67 1.59 -13.88
CA GLU A 181 8.64 0.66 -14.48
C GLU A 181 9.94 0.60 -13.66
N GLN A 182 10.56 1.76 -13.41
CA GLN A 182 11.81 1.81 -12.66
C GLN A 182 11.61 1.37 -11.20
N THR A 183 10.49 1.73 -10.58
CA THR A 183 10.18 1.32 -9.21
C THR A 183 10.02 -0.20 -9.12
N LYS A 184 9.36 -0.82 -10.11
CA LYS A 184 9.23 -2.28 -10.20
C LYS A 184 10.60 -2.95 -10.39
N ILE A 185 11.46 -2.42 -11.25
CA ILE A 185 12.82 -2.95 -11.44
C ILE A 185 13.59 -2.97 -10.11
N LEU A 186 13.53 -1.88 -9.33
CA LEU A 186 14.16 -1.83 -8.02
C LEU A 186 13.58 -2.89 -7.08
N SER A 187 12.26 -3.02 -7.03
CA SER A 187 11.58 -4.00 -6.17
C SER A 187 11.94 -5.44 -6.55
N ASP A 188 11.80 -5.81 -7.83
CA ASP A 188 12.06 -7.18 -8.30
C ASP A 188 13.54 -7.59 -8.14
N LYS A 189 14.48 -6.66 -8.35
CA LYS A 189 15.93 -6.95 -8.28
C LYS A 189 16.46 -7.00 -6.86
N THR A 190 15.90 -6.20 -5.96
CA THR A 190 16.38 -6.11 -4.57
C THR A 190 15.59 -7.02 -3.63
N GLY A 191 14.29 -7.17 -3.84
CA GLY A 191 13.38 -7.78 -2.86
C GLY A 191 13.12 -6.90 -1.63
N ILE A 192 13.55 -5.64 -1.65
CA ILE A 192 13.25 -4.63 -0.62
C ILE A 192 11.81 -4.11 -0.84
N ASP A 193 11.16 -3.70 0.24
CA ASP A 193 9.91 -2.95 0.17
C ASP A 193 10.15 -1.55 -0.43
N ILE A 194 9.89 -1.40 -1.74
CA ILE A 194 10.02 -0.11 -2.44
C ILE A 194 8.71 0.65 -2.38
N ILE A 195 8.77 1.89 -1.90
CA ILE A 195 7.67 2.86 -1.89
C ILE A 195 7.87 3.83 -3.05
N ALA A 196 6.91 3.89 -3.97
CA ALA A 196 6.90 4.82 -5.09
C ALA A 196 6.63 6.25 -4.63
N SER A 197 7.43 7.20 -5.09
CA SER A 197 7.27 8.64 -4.85
C SER A 197 7.55 9.45 -6.12
N GLY A 198 6.95 10.64 -6.20
CA GLY A 198 7.08 11.55 -7.34
C GLY A 198 6.07 11.30 -8.46
N GLY A 199 5.32 12.34 -8.84
CA GLY A 199 4.50 12.35 -10.06
C GLY A 199 3.07 11.84 -9.94
N MET A 200 2.66 11.28 -8.80
CA MET A 200 1.30 10.80 -8.57
C MET A 200 0.24 11.84 -8.99
N SER A 201 -0.69 11.44 -9.85
CA SER A 201 -1.62 12.39 -10.51
C SER A 201 -3.09 12.00 -10.41
N CYS A 202 -3.42 10.71 -10.43
CA CYS A 202 -4.80 10.20 -10.42
C CYS A 202 -4.91 8.78 -9.83
N MET A 203 -6.13 8.26 -9.75
CA MET A 203 -6.41 6.89 -9.26
C MET A 203 -5.79 5.79 -10.14
N ASP A 204 -5.71 6.00 -11.46
CA ASP A 204 -5.12 5.01 -12.38
C ASP A 204 -3.63 4.80 -12.11
N ASP A 205 -2.90 5.84 -11.68
CA ASP A 205 -1.51 5.70 -11.24
C ASP A 205 -1.37 4.73 -10.06
N LEU A 206 -2.32 4.78 -9.10
CA LEU A 206 -2.36 3.88 -7.96
C LEU A 206 -2.67 2.44 -8.39
N THR A 207 -3.60 2.28 -9.35
CA THR A 207 -3.88 0.97 -9.95
C THR A 207 -2.62 0.38 -10.58
N HIS A 208 -1.89 1.16 -11.40
CA HIS A 208 -0.66 0.68 -12.03
C HIS A 208 0.43 0.30 -11.03
N ILE A 209 0.58 1.05 -9.92
CA ILE A 209 1.54 0.70 -8.86
C ILE A 209 1.12 -0.60 -8.16
N ASN A 210 -0.16 -0.73 -7.82
CA ASN A 210 -0.68 -1.91 -7.16
C ASN A 210 -0.54 -3.17 -8.03
N ASP A 211 -0.88 -3.07 -9.32
CA ASP A 211 -0.80 -4.18 -10.28
C ASP A 211 0.65 -4.59 -10.57
N ALA A 212 1.59 -3.63 -10.49
CA ALA A 212 3.02 -3.91 -10.58
C ALA A 212 3.58 -4.67 -9.36
N GLY A 213 2.79 -4.79 -8.28
CA GLY A 213 3.19 -5.44 -7.02
C GLY A 213 4.11 -4.57 -6.14
N ILE A 214 4.13 -3.26 -6.36
CA ILE A 214 4.98 -2.34 -5.60
C ILE A 214 4.42 -2.18 -4.17
N HIS A 215 5.31 -2.13 -3.17
CA HIS A 215 4.94 -2.20 -1.76
C HIS A 215 4.04 -1.05 -1.31
N GLY A 216 4.32 0.17 -1.77
CA GLY A 216 3.49 1.32 -1.43
C GLY A 216 3.70 2.56 -2.30
N ALA A 217 2.92 3.59 -2.02
CA ALA A 217 2.89 4.84 -2.78
C ALA A 217 2.74 6.06 -1.88
N ILE A 218 3.60 7.08 -2.07
CA ILE A 218 3.46 8.40 -1.46
C ILE A 218 2.54 9.27 -2.31
N ILE A 219 1.57 9.92 -1.67
CA ILE A 219 0.59 10.78 -2.33
C ILE A 219 0.61 12.15 -1.67
N GLY A 220 1.12 13.17 -2.36
CA GLY A 220 1.13 14.56 -1.88
C GLY A 220 0.12 15.43 -2.61
N LYS A 221 0.62 16.22 -3.56
CA LYS A 221 -0.12 17.25 -4.31
C LYS A 221 -1.49 16.80 -4.86
N ALA A 222 -1.62 15.57 -5.33
CA ALA A 222 -2.87 15.05 -5.89
C ALA A 222 -4.04 15.03 -4.90
N ILE A 223 -3.79 14.84 -3.59
CA ILE A 223 -4.83 14.90 -2.55
C ILE A 223 -5.29 16.35 -2.39
N TYR A 224 -4.34 17.28 -2.25
CA TYR A 224 -4.66 18.70 -2.03
C TYR A 224 -5.37 19.35 -3.22
N GLU A 225 -5.07 18.90 -4.44
CA GLU A 225 -5.76 19.32 -5.66
C GLU A 225 -7.06 18.54 -5.94
N LYS A 226 -7.50 17.66 -5.02
CA LYS A 226 -8.72 16.85 -5.14
C LYS A 226 -8.76 15.97 -6.41
N ARG A 227 -7.59 15.55 -6.89
CA ARG A 227 -7.44 14.62 -8.03
C ARG A 227 -7.52 13.16 -7.59
N ILE A 228 -7.20 12.91 -6.32
CA ILE A 228 -7.34 11.62 -5.66
C ILE A 228 -8.15 11.86 -4.39
N ASP A 229 -9.28 11.16 -4.27
CA ASP A 229 -9.98 11.04 -3.00
C ASP A 229 -9.24 10.00 -2.15
N LEU A 230 -8.62 10.47 -1.05
CA LEU A 230 -7.80 9.60 -0.21
C LEU A 230 -8.61 8.45 0.41
N LYS A 231 -9.86 8.70 0.79
CA LYS A 231 -10.70 7.69 1.42
C LYS A 231 -11.04 6.58 0.43
N GLU A 232 -11.38 6.95 -0.80
CA GLU A 232 -11.56 6.01 -1.90
C GLU A 232 -10.28 5.21 -2.18
N ALA A 233 -9.14 5.88 -2.27
CA ALA A 233 -7.85 5.24 -2.49
C ALA A 233 -7.49 4.24 -1.38
N VAL A 234 -7.63 4.62 -0.12
CA VAL A 234 -7.38 3.72 1.02
C VAL A 234 -8.27 2.48 0.95
N ASN A 235 -9.57 2.68 0.69
CA ASN A 235 -10.52 1.57 0.58
C ASN A 235 -10.14 0.57 -0.53
N LEU A 236 -9.62 1.07 -1.65
CA LEU A 236 -9.23 0.25 -2.79
C LEU A 236 -7.86 -0.42 -2.62
N PHE A 237 -6.88 0.26 -2.00
CA PHE A 237 -5.48 -0.16 -2.07
C PHE A 237 -4.83 -0.58 -0.75
N GLU A 238 -5.14 0.07 0.38
CA GLU A 238 -4.53 -0.22 1.69
C GLU A 238 -5.17 -1.38 2.44
N SER A 239 -6.38 -1.73 2.05
CA SER A 239 -7.16 -2.81 2.65
C SER A 239 -6.59 -4.18 2.26
N GLY A 240 -5.56 -4.60 2.99
CA GLY A 240 -5.36 -6.02 3.29
C GLY A 240 -6.48 -6.60 4.18
N ALA A 241 -7.34 -5.74 4.76
CA ALA A 241 -8.60 -6.07 5.39
C ALA A 241 -9.56 -4.86 5.27
N SER A 242 -10.86 -5.13 5.15
CA SER A 242 -12.00 -4.19 5.08
C SER A 242 -12.22 -3.38 3.79
N TYR A 243 -12.92 -4.01 2.84
CA TYR A 243 -14.12 -3.38 2.30
C TYR A 243 -15.13 -3.28 3.47
N SER A 244 -15.43 -2.09 3.99
CA SER A 244 -16.58 -1.89 4.89
C SER A 244 -17.40 -0.66 4.52
N LYS A 245 -17.70 -0.56 3.23
CA LYS A 245 -19.07 -0.66 2.73
C LYS A 245 -18.90 -0.79 1.24
N ALA A 246 -19.09 -2.00 0.74
CA ALA A 246 -19.63 -2.08 -0.59
C ALA A 246 -20.86 -1.18 -0.58
N SER A 247 -20.87 -0.13 -1.40
CA SER A 247 -22.06 0.05 -2.21
C SER A 247 -22.45 -1.36 -2.63
N ALA A 248 -23.60 -1.86 -2.17
CA ALA A 248 -24.07 -3.20 -2.46
C ALA A 248 -23.64 -3.60 -3.87
N MET A 249 -23.20 -4.85 -4.07
CA MET A 249 -22.91 -5.33 -5.43
C MET A 249 -23.99 -4.78 -6.37
N PRO A 250 -23.61 -4.12 -7.49
CA PRO A 250 -24.57 -3.53 -8.41
C PRO A 250 -25.72 -4.51 -8.60
N LYS A 251 -26.95 -4.02 -8.50
CA LYS A 251 -28.16 -4.83 -8.38
C LYS A 251 -28.05 -6.05 -9.31
N ALA A 252 -27.99 -7.25 -8.73
CA ALA A 252 -27.77 -8.46 -9.51
C ALA A 252 -28.85 -8.54 -10.59
N ASP A 253 -28.43 -8.69 -11.85
CA ASP A 253 -29.35 -8.83 -12.98
C ASP A 253 -30.19 -10.12 -12.89
N ILE A 254 -29.73 -11.08 -12.07
CA ILE A 254 -30.36 -12.38 -11.82
C ILE A 254 -30.60 -12.52 -10.31
N SER A 255 -31.85 -12.80 -9.93
CA SER A 255 -32.23 -13.05 -8.54
C SER A 255 -31.90 -14.48 -8.14
N PHE A 256 -31.69 -14.75 -6.83
CA PHE A 256 -31.51 -16.12 -6.34
C PHE A 256 -32.67 -17.06 -6.73
N LYS A 257 -33.87 -16.50 -6.92
CA LYS A 257 -35.07 -17.24 -7.36
C LYS A 257 -34.99 -17.75 -8.80
N ASP A 258 -34.11 -17.17 -9.61
CA ASP A 258 -33.93 -17.52 -11.02
C ASP A 258 -32.87 -18.62 -11.20
N LEU A 259 -32.25 -19.05 -10.10
CA LEU A 259 -31.22 -20.10 -10.07
C LEU A 259 -31.85 -21.48 -9.95
N LYS A 260 -31.26 -22.47 -10.63
CA LYS A 260 -31.64 -23.88 -10.51
C LYS A 260 -30.89 -24.51 -9.34
N LEU A 261 -31.63 -24.77 -8.26
CA LEU A 261 -31.08 -25.35 -7.04
C LEU A 261 -31.14 -26.89 -7.09
N ASP A 262 -30.27 -27.53 -6.33
CA ASP A 262 -30.33 -28.97 -6.10
C ASP A 262 -31.54 -29.36 -5.21
N ALA A 263 -31.74 -30.66 -4.99
CA ALA A 263 -32.84 -31.19 -4.17
C ALA A 263 -32.82 -30.72 -2.69
N ASN A 264 -31.71 -30.14 -2.22
CA ASN A 264 -31.55 -29.59 -0.88
C ASN A 264 -31.68 -28.06 -0.85
N GLY A 265 -32.02 -27.43 -1.97
CA GLY A 265 -32.10 -25.97 -2.08
C GLY A 265 -30.73 -25.28 -2.12
N LEU A 266 -29.69 -25.98 -2.58
CA LEU A 266 -28.33 -25.45 -2.67
C LEU A 266 -27.88 -25.28 -4.12
N ILE A 267 -27.01 -24.31 -4.37
CA ILE A 267 -26.31 -24.13 -5.64
C ILE A 267 -24.80 -24.40 -5.48
N PRO A 268 -24.17 -25.18 -6.37
CA PRO A 268 -22.71 -25.31 -6.41
C PRO A 268 -22.03 -24.00 -6.81
N VAL A 269 -20.89 -23.74 -6.17
CA VAL A 269 -20.06 -22.55 -6.42
C VAL A 269 -18.62 -22.99 -6.67
N VAL A 270 -18.15 -22.80 -7.89
CA VAL A 270 -16.74 -22.94 -8.26
C VAL A 270 -16.04 -21.63 -7.92
N VAL A 271 -14.96 -21.70 -7.15
CA VAL A 271 -14.21 -20.53 -6.70
C VAL A 271 -12.89 -20.48 -7.45
N GLN A 272 -12.61 -19.38 -8.12
CA GLN A 272 -11.41 -19.15 -8.92
C GLN A 272 -10.72 -17.88 -8.46
N ASP A 273 -9.39 -17.90 -8.34
CA ASP A 273 -8.61 -16.69 -8.09
C ASP A 273 -8.54 -15.85 -9.37
N TYR A 274 -9.05 -14.62 -9.34
CA TYR A 274 -9.05 -13.77 -10.54
C TYR A 274 -7.66 -13.24 -10.91
N VAL A 275 -6.69 -13.31 -10.00
CA VAL A 275 -5.32 -12.82 -10.24
C VAL A 275 -4.57 -13.75 -11.19
N ASN A 276 -4.73 -15.06 -11.03
CA ASN A 276 -3.95 -16.06 -11.78
C ASN A 276 -4.83 -17.11 -12.50
N GLY A 277 -6.15 -17.03 -12.38
CA GLY A 277 -7.09 -17.98 -12.97
C GLY A 277 -7.12 -19.36 -12.30
N GLU A 278 -6.48 -19.54 -11.14
CA GLU A 278 -6.40 -20.83 -10.45
C GLU A 278 -7.75 -21.20 -9.82
N VAL A 279 -8.24 -22.42 -10.07
CA VAL A 279 -9.43 -22.93 -9.38
C VAL A 279 -9.05 -23.32 -7.95
N LEU A 280 -9.69 -22.66 -6.98
CA LEU A 280 -9.38 -22.76 -5.57
C LEU A 280 -10.18 -23.83 -4.86
N MET A 281 -11.50 -23.87 -5.06
CA MET A 281 -12.38 -24.84 -4.39
C MET A 281 -13.76 -24.95 -5.04
N LEU A 282 -14.50 -25.99 -4.66
CA LEU A 282 -15.93 -26.14 -4.90
C LEU A 282 -16.65 -26.07 -3.54
N ALA A 283 -17.70 -25.26 -3.46
CA ALA A 283 -18.55 -25.13 -2.27
C ALA A 283 -20.03 -25.04 -2.67
N TYR A 284 -20.90 -24.81 -1.69
CA TYR A 284 -22.34 -24.68 -1.89
C TYR A 284 -22.88 -23.45 -1.17
N MET A 285 -23.92 -22.83 -1.71
CA MET A 285 -24.67 -21.74 -1.10
C MET A 285 -26.16 -22.07 -1.05
N ASN A 286 -26.83 -21.65 0.02
CA ASN A 286 -28.27 -21.44 0.05
C ASN A 286 -28.57 -19.94 -0.18
N GLU A 287 -29.86 -19.55 -0.19
CA GLU A 287 -30.27 -18.15 -0.42
C GLU A 287 -29.62 -17.18 0.58
N GLU A 288 -29.53 -17.60 1.85
CA GLU A 288 -28.94 -16.78 2.91
C GLU A 288 -27.44 -16.55 2.69
N ALA A 289 -26.69 -17.61 2.35
CA ALA A 289 -25.26 -17.51 2.04
C ALA A 289 -24.99 -16.64 0.81
N TYR A 290 -25.82 -16.77 -0.23
CA TYR A 290 -25.75 -15.94 -1.43
C TYR A 290 -25.97 -14.45 -1.11
N ASN A 291 -27.07 -14.14 -0.41
CA ASN A 291 -27.40 -12.77 -0.02
C ASN A 291 -26.33 -12.17 0.89
N LYS A 292 -25.78 -12.95 1.83
CA LYS A 292 -24.68 -12.51 2.70
C LYS A 292 -23.40 -12.23 1.90
N THR A 293 -23.13 -13.02 0.87
CA THR A 293 -21.99 -12.81 -0.03
C THR A 293 -22.15 -11.50 -0.81
N LEU A 294 -23.33 -11.23 -1.37
CA LEU A 294 -23.63 -9.97 -2.06
C LEU A 294 -23.57 -8.75 -1.13
N GLU A 295 -24.05 -8.90 0.11
CA GLU A 295 -24.06 -7.84 1.13
C GLU A 295 -22.64 -7.48 1.57
N THR A 296 -21.79 -8.48 1.80
CA THR A 296 -20.48 -8.28 2.47
C THR A 296 -19.31 -8.20 1.50
N GLY A 297 -19.45 -8.70 0.27
CA GLY A 297 -18.33 -8.90 -0.65
C GLY A 297 -17.34 -9.98 -0.20
N ILE A 298 -17.71 -10.79 0.80
CA ILE A 298 -16.90 -11.90 1.32
C ILE A 298 -17.65 -13.19 1.04
N MET A 299 -16.95 -14.19 0.52
CA MET A 299 -17.57 -15.49 0.26
C MET A 299 -18.16 -16.10 1.53
N THR A 300 -19.46 -16.34 1.48
CA THR A 300 -20.22 -17.04 2.52
C THR A 300 -20.79 -18.32 1.93
N TYR A 301 -20.58 -19.44 2.61
CA TYR A 301 -21.00 -20.76 2.14
C TYR A 301 -22.01 -21.39 3.08
N TYR A 302 -22.76 -22.37 2.59
CA TYR A 302 -23.55 -23.26 3.43
C TYR A 302 -22.80 -24.59 3.61
N SER A 303 -22.42 -24.88 4.85
CA SER A 303 -21.71 -26.11 5.17
C SER A 303 -22.69 -27.28 5.24
N ARG A 304 -22.70 -28.16 4.23
CA ARG A 304 -23.61 -29.32 4.18
C ARG A 304 -23.45 -30.29 5.35
N SER A 305 -22.25 -30.42 5.91
CA SER A 305 -21.98 -31.31 7.05
C SER A 305 -22.37 -30.70 8.40
N ARG A 306 -22.21 -29.38 8.56
CA ARG A 306 -22.52 -28.65 9.81
C ARG A 306 -23.92 -28.04 9.80
N GLN A 307 -24.58 -28.02 8.63
CA GLN A 307 -25.88 -27.40 8.38
C GLN A 307 -25.97 -25.93 8.83
N GLU A 308 -24.87 -25.19 8.66
CA GLU A 308 -24.73 -23.79 9.09
C GLU A 308 -24.08 -22.92 8.02
N LEU A 309 -24.27 -21.61 8.14
CA LEU A 309 -23.53 -20.62 7.37
C LEU A 309 -22.07 -20.56 7.79
N TRP A 310 -21.18 -20.37 6.81
CA TRP A 310 -19.75 -20.26 7.01
C TRP A 310 -19.18 -19.14 6.15
N VAL A 311 -18.89 -18.00 6.77
CA VAL A 311 -18.17 -16.89 6.13
C VAL A 311 -16.68 -17.23 6.09
N LYS A 312 -16.09 -17.25 4.89
CA LYS A 312 -14.69 -17.64 4.69
C LYS A 312 -13.74 -16.63 5.33
N GLY A 313 -12.88 -17.12 6.21
CA GLY A 313 -11.81 -16.35 6.84
C GLY A 313 -12.12 -15.83 8.25
N LEU A 314 -13.39 -15.86 8.71
CA LEU A 314 -13.72 -15.36 10.07
C LEU A 314 -12.98 -16.08 11.19
N THR A 315 -12.77 -17.40 11.07
CA THR A 315 -12.06 -18.18 12.08
C THR A 315 -10.57 -18.30 11.78
N SER A 316 -10.20 -18.44 10.50
CA SER A 316 -8.84 -18.80 10.10
C SER A 316 -7.99 -17.62 9.61
N GLY A 317 -8.56 -16.43 9.44
CA GLY A 317 -7.92 -15.28 8.79
C GLY A 317 -7.69 -15.44 7.28
N HIS A 318 -8.11 -16.56 6.68
CA HIS A 318 -7.93 -16.83 5.26
C HIS A 318 -9.17 -16.44 4.46
N PHE A 319 -9.27 -15.17 4.08
CA PHE A 319 -10.46 -14.61 3.42
C PHE A 319 -10.54 -14.91 1.92
N GLN A 320 -11.75 -14.83 1.38
CA GLN A 320 -12.03 -14.82 -0.06
C GLN A 320 -12.91 -13.60 -0.35
N TYR A 321 -12.35 -12.60 -1.01
CA TYR A 321 -13.06 -11.37 -1.38
C TYR A 321 -13.60 -11.51 -2.80
N VAL A 322 -14.89 -11.23 -2.98
CA VAL A 322 -15.60 -11.39 -4.25
C VAL A 322 -15.18 -10.27 -5.21
N GLY A 323 -14.68 -10.64 -6.39
CA GLY A 323 -14.48 -9.72 -7.52
C GLY A 323 -15.68 -9.76 -8.48
N SER A 324 -16.14 -10.95 -8.86
CA SER A 324 -17.38 -11.14 -9.61
C SER A 324 -18.04 -12.50 -9.30
N LEU A 325 -19.36 -12.56 -9.53
CA LEU A 325 -20.12 -13.81 -9.56
C LEU A 325 -20.70 -13.96 -10.97
N ASP A 326 -20.24 -14.97 -11.69
CA ASP A 326 -20.77 -15.33 -13.01
C ASP A 326 -21.67 -16.57 -12.84
N ILE A 327 -22.73 -16.67 -13.62
CA ILE A 327 -23.57 -17.88 -13.69
C ILE A 327 -23.30 -18.60 -15.01
N ASP A 328 -23.37 -19.93 -15.01
CA ASP A 328 -23.26 -20.71 -16.22
C ASP A 328 -24.51 -20.64 -17.12
N CYS A 329 -24.47 -21.32 -18.27
CA CYS A 329 -25.45 -21.12 -19.33
C CYS A 329 -26.85 -21.68 -19.04
N ASP A 330 -27.00 -22.51 -18.02
CA ASP A 330 -28.28 -23.08 -17.61
C ASP A 330 -28.69 -22.73 -16.17
N ASN A 331 -27.97 -21.79 -15.54
CA ASN A 331 -28.25 -21.23 -14.22
C ASN A 331 -28.16 -22.20 -13.05
N ASP A 332 -27.36 -23.27 -13.15
CA ASP A 332 -27.23 -24.26 -12.07
C ASP A 332 -25.90 -24.21 -11.32
N THR A 333 -24.92 -23.43 -11.80
CA THR A 333 -23.59 -23.32 -11.17
C THR A 333 -23.06 -21.90 -11.20
N ILE A 334 -22.60 -21.41 -10.03
CA ILE A 334 -21.93 -20.11 -9.92
C ILE A 334 -20.41 -20.27 -10.07
N LEU A 335 -19.78 -19.42 -10.88
CA LEU A 335 -18.35 -19.16 -10.86
C LEU A 335 -18.09 -17.89 -10.04
N ALA A 336 -17.51 -18.05 -8.85
CA ALA A 336 -17.05 -16.95 -8.02
C ALA A 336 -15.59 -16.63 -8.31
N LYS A 337 -15.34 -15.47 -8.92
CA LYS A 337 -14.00 -14.93 -9.12
C LYS A 337 -13.62 -14.11 -7.88
N VAL A 338 -12.59 -14.54 -7.16
CA VAL A 338 -12.23 -13.99 -5.85
C VAL A 338 -10.76 -13.60 -5.78
N ARG A 339 -10.42 -12.71 -4.84
CA ARG A 339 -9.06 -12.57 -4.34
C ARG A 339 -8.88 -13.44 -3.11
N GLN A 340 -8.00 -14.43 -3.19
CA GLN A 340 -7.69 -15.32 -2.06
C GLN A 340 -6.63 -14.72 -1.13
N VAL A 341 -6.95 -14.63 0.15
CA VAL A 341 -5.99 -14.32 1.23
C VAL A 341 -5.70 -15.60 2.01
N GLY A 342 -4.43 -15.96 2.15
CA GLY A 342 -4.01 -17.20 2.81
C GLY A 342 -4.50 -18.47 2.09
N ALA A 343 -4.76 -19.54 2.85
CA ALA A 343 -5.17 -20.83 2.28
C ALA A 343 -6.68 -20.89 1.95
N ALA A 344 -7.04 -21.34 0.75
CA ALA A 344 -8.43 -21.68 0.45
C ALA A 344 -8.84 -22.97 1.18
N CYS A 345 -7.92 -23.93 1.29
CA CYS A 345 -8.17 -25.24 1.86
C CYS A 345 -7.93 -25.26 3.38
N HIS A 346 -8.75 -26.03 4.11
CA HIS A 346 -8.56 -26.27 5.54
C HIS A 346 -7.25 -27.00 5.88
N THR A 347 -6.61 -27.65 4.89
CA THR A 347 -5.30 -28.30 5.07
C THR A 347 -4.12 -27.33 4.96
N GLY A 348 -4.37 -26.02 4.85
CA GLY A 348 -3.34 -25.01 4.64
C GLY A 348 -2.87 -24.85 3.18
N ASN A 349 -3.41 -25.65 2.25
CA ASN A 349 -3.09 -25.53 0.83
C ASN A 349 -3.82 -24.36 0.18
N ARG A 350 -3.16 -23.75 -0.82
CA ARG A 350 -3.72 -22.66 -1.61
C ARG A 350 -5.01 -23.05 -2.35
N THR A 351 -5.08 -24.25 -2.90
CA THR A 351 -6.26 -24.83 -3.57
C THR A 351 -6.67 -26.15 -2.91
N CYS A 352 -7.95 -26.50 -2.95
CA CYS A 352 -8.46 -27.83 -2.62
C CYS A 352 -8.05 -28.89 -3.64
N PHE A 353 -7.66 -28.49 -4.85
CA PHE A 353 -7.25 -29.37 -5.96
C PHE A 353 -5.73 -29.62 -5.98
N TYR A 354 -5.09 -29.64 -4.81
CA TYR A 354 -3.63 -29.77 -4.68
C TYR A 354 -3.09 -31.19 -4.93
N ARG A 355 -3.96 -32.20 -5.08
CA ARG A 355 -3.58 -33.59 -5.34
C ARG A 355 -3.80 -33.95 -6.80
N ASN A 356 -2.74 -34.38 -7.48
CA ASN A 356 -2.81 -34.87 -8.85
C ASN A 356 -3.31 -36.33 -8.87
N ILE A 357 -4.31 -36.63 -9.70
CA ILE A 357 -4.82 -38.00 -9.91
C ILE A 357 -4.00 -38.71 -10.99
N LYS A 358 -3.79 -38.03 -12.13
CA LYS A 358 -3.02 -38.54 -13.26
C LYS A 358 -2.67 -37.39 -14.20
N THR A 359 -1.45 -37.37 -14.72
CA THR A 359 -1.00 -36.43 -15.76
C THR A 359 -0.82 -37.18 -17.08
N TRP A 360 -1.35 -36.64 -18.17
CA TRP A 360 -1.05 -37.12 -19.51
C TRP A 360 0.19 -36.41 -20.02
N ASN A 361 1.20 -37.16 -20.46
CA ASN A 361 2.28 -36.60 -21.26
C ASN A 361 1.81 -36.61 -22.70
N ARG A 362 1.23 -35.51 -23.17
CA ARG A 362 0.89 -35.31 -24.59
C ARG A 362 1.93 -34.45 -25.26
#